data_AF-A0A4Y8IME1-F1
#
_entry.id   AF-A0A4Y8IME1-F1
#
_cell.length_a   1.000
_cell.length_b   1.000
_cell.length_c   1.000
_cell.angle_alpha   90.00
_cell.angle_beta   90.00
_cell.angle_gamma   90.00
#
_symmetry.space_group_name_H-M   'P 1'
#
loop_
_entity.id
_entity.type
_entity.pdbx_description
1 polymer ?
#
loop_
_entity_poly.entity_id
_entity_poly.type
_entity_poly.pdbx_seq_one_letter_code
_entity_poly.pdbx_strand_id
1 'polypeptide(L)'
;MSNNQKSWQELFKRAIKLHDQGIEGNDQAVKKAHQLLKEVRALAPENNLIEAYYGSTVALLGRDENLDPIERIEYAEEGLSLLDQVVDKSPNDEDIRTLRGYVCLKIPDDIFGRTETAVKDFNYLINAYESNKTSITKKLYDKLLFDLGNAYQTMGKTKKANKTWVKLLNTTSEKKRYEKLLEQEGVQLDELK
;
A
#
# COMPACT_ATOMS: atom_id res chain seq x y z
N MET A 1 -13.15 -23.41 19.68
CA MET A 1 -12.48 -22.94 18.44
C MET A 1 -12.18 -24.17 17.60
N SER A 2 -12.75 -24.27 16.40
CA SER A 2 -12.58 -25.48 15.56
C SER A 2 -11.14 -25.60 15.04
N ASN A 3 -10.70 -26.82 14.73
CA ASN A 3 -9.35 -27.09 14.23
C ASN A 3 -9.06 -26.32 12.91
N ASN A 4 -10.10 -26.08 12.09
CA ASN A 4 -10.01 -25.32 10.84
C ASN A 4 -9.78 -23.83 11.06
N GLN A 5 -10.32 -23.24 12.13
CA GLN A 5 -10.19 -21.80 12.40
C GLN A 5 -8.75 -21.42 12.78
N LYS A 6 -8.07 -22.28 13.55
CA LYS A 6 -6.64 -22.11 13.88
C LYS A 6 -5.73 -22.34 12.66
N SER A 7 -6.16 -23.19 11.72
CA SER A 7 -5.37 -23.54 10.54
C SER A 7 -5.25 -22.38 9.54
N TRP A 8 -6.35 -21.72 9.19
CA TRP A 8 -6.29 -20.63 8.19
C TRP A 8 -5.57 -19.38 8.71
N GLN A 9 -5.62 -19.11 10.02
CA GLN A 9 -4.95 -17.95 10.61
C GLN A 9 -3.43 -18.05 10.55
N GLU A 10 -2.87 -19.23 10.80
CA GLU A 10 -1.42 -19.47 10.68
C GLU A 10 -0.97 -19.47 9.22
N LEU A 11 -1.77 -20.03 8.31
CA LEU A 11 -1.56 -19.88 6.88
C LEU A 11 -1.58 -18.39 6.50
N PHE A 12 -2.58 -17.63 6.94
CA PHE A 12 -2.69 -16.22 6.61
C PHE A 12 -1.47 -15.40 7.08
N LYS A 13 -1.01 -15.62 8.31
CA LYS A 13 0.23 -14.99 8.82
C LYS A 13 1.45 -15.31 7.94
N ARG A 14 1.55 -16.53 7.42
CA ARG A 14 2.61 -16.93 6.51
C ARG A 14 2.46 -16.26 5.14
N ALA A 15 1.24 -16.14 4.63
CA ALA A 15 0.95 -15.42 3.40
C ALA A 15 1.37 -13.95 3.50
N ILE A 16 1.04 -13.27 4.59
CA ILE A 16 1.45 -11.86 4.82
C ILE A 16 2.97 -11.73 4.76
N LYS A 17 3.72 -12.60 5.46
CA LYS A 17 5.20 -12.59 5.40
C LYS A 17 5.74 -12.77 3.99
N LEU A 18 5.13 -13.65 3.19
CA LEU A 18 5.52 -13.88 1.80
C LEU A 18 5.16 -12.68 0.90
N HIS A 19 4.00 -12.07 1.13
CA HIS A 19 3.59 -10.85 0.46
C HIS A 19 4.56 -9.70 0.74
N ASP A 20 4.97 -9.50 1.99
CA ASP A 20 5.91 -8.45 2.38
C ASP A 20 7.28 -8.65 1.74
N GLN A 21 7.77 -9.90 1.69
CA GLN A 21 8.96 -10.24 0.90
C GLN A 21 8.77 -9.97 -0.60
N GLY A 22 7.57 -10.18 -1.12
CA GLY A 22 7.19 -9.83 -2.49
C GLY A 22 7.28 -8.33 -2.77
N ILE A 23 6.81 -7.49 -1.85
CA ILE A 23 6.98 -6.03 -1.91
C ILE A 23 8.46 -5.65 -1.97
N GLU A 24 9.31 -6.35 -1.23
CA GLU A 24 10.77 -6.14 -1.21
C GLU A 24 11.50 -6.67 -2.47
N GLY A 25 10.78 -7.26 -3.42
CA GLY A 25 11.33 -7.71 -4.71
C GLY A 25 11.47 -9.22 -4.89
N ASN A 26 10.98 -10.04 -3.95
CA ASN A 26 11.07 -11.50 -4.05
C ASN A 26 9.91 -12.10 -4.85
N ASP A 27 10.10 -12.31 -6.15
CA ASP A 27 9.04 -12.82 -7.04
C ASP A 27 8.57 -14.24 -6.69
N GLN A 28 9.47 -15.08 -6.17
CA GLN A 28 9.09 -16.42 -5.69
C GLN A 28 8.20 -16.35 -4.45
N ALA A 29 8.39 -15.34 -3.61
CA ALA A 29 7.52 -15.10 -2.47
C ALA A 29 6.14 -14.62 -2.92
N VAL A 30 6.03 -13.80 -3.97
CA VAL A 30 4.73 -13.39 -4.57
C VAL A 30 3.94 -14.63 -5.03
N LYS A 31 4.57 -15.52 -5.80
CA LYS A 31 3.92 -16.76 -6.29
C LYS A 31 3.43 -17.65 -5.15
N LYS A 32 4.23 -17.80 -4.08
CA LYS A 32 3.85 -18.56 -2.89
C LYS A 32 2.75 -17.88 -2.07
N ALA A 33 2.81 -16.55 -1.93
CA ALA A 33 1.76 -15.78 -1.27
C ALA A 33 0.43 -15.95 -1.99
N HIS A 34 0.43 -15.88 -3.33
CA HIS A 34 -0.78 -16.03 -4.16
C HIS A 34 -1.45 -17.39 -3.94
N GLN A 35 -0.66 -18.46 -4.01
CA GLN A 35 -1.15 -19.83 -3.78
C GLN A 35 -1.75 -19.99 -2.38
N LEU A 36 -1.04 -19.51 -1.36
CA LEU A 36 -1.48 -19.63 0.02
C LEU A 36 -2.71 -18.78 0.32
N LEU A 37 -2.77 -17.54 -0.22
CA LEU A 37 -3.93 -16.68 -0.07
C LEU A 37 -5.15 -17.25 -0.80
N LYS A 38 -4.98 -17.90 -1.95
CA LYS A 38 -6.07 -18.61 -2.63
C LYS A 38 -6.66 -19.72 -1.75
N GLU A 39 -5.83 -20.48 -1.05
CA GLU A 39 -6.28 -21.49 -0.07
C GLU A 39 -7.00 -20.84 1.12
N VAL A 40 -6.39 -19.81 1.73
CA VAL A 40 -6.94 -19.13 2.90
C VAL A 40 -8.29 -18.45 2.59
N ARG A 41 -8.47 -17.89 1.39
CA ARG A 41 -9.75 -17.33 0.93
C ARG A 41 -10.88 -18.37 0.91
N ALA A 42 -10.58 -19.59 0.48
CA ALA A 42 -11.57 -20.67 0.51
C ALA A 42 -11.94 -21.09 1.94
N LEU A 43 -11.00 -20.98 2.88
CA LEU A 43 -11.22 -21.32 4.29
C LEU A 43 -11.91 -20.21 5.09
N ALA A 44 -11.80 -18.95 4.66
CA ALA A 44 -12.36 -17.79 5.34
C ALA A 44 -12.90 -16.73 4.34
N PRO A 45 -13.97 -17.06 3.58
CA PRO A 45 -14.44 -16.25 2.45
C PRO A 45 -15.04 -14.89 2.83
N GLU A 46 -15.45 -14.71 4.09
CA GLU A 46 -16.03 -13.44 4.58
C GLU A 46 -14.98 -12.47 5.13
N ASN A 47 -13.70 -12.86 5.13
CA ASN A 47 -12.64 -12.01 5.66
C ASN A 47 -12.10 -11.05 4.60
N ASN A 48 -12.55 -9.80 4.67
CA ASN A 48 -12.15 -8.73 3.75
C ASN A 48 -10.65 -8.44 3.77
N LEU A 49 -9.95 -8.60 4.90
CA LEU A 49 -8.51 -8.38 4.96
C LEU A 49 -7.74 -9.45 4.15
N ILE A 50 -8.18 -10.72 4.21
CA ILE A 50 -7.62 -11.78 3.36
C ILE A 50 -7.82 -11.45 1.88
N GLU A 51 -9.00 -10.96 1.52
CA GLU A 51 -9.33 -10.53 0.15
C GLU A 51 -8.41 -9.37 -0.31
N ALA A 52 -8.15 -8.40 0.57
CA ALA A 52 -7.25 -7.29 0.27
C ALA A 52 -5.81 -7.76 0.02
N TYR A 53 -5.27 -8.63 0.88
CA TYR A 53 -3.92 -9.19 0.65
C TYR A 53 -3.85 -10.02 -0.63
N TYR A 54 -4.93 -10.72 -0.99
CA TYR A 54 -5.00 -11.43 -2.25
C TYR A 54 -4.98 -10.46 -3.44
N GLY A 55 -5.82 -9.41 -3.44
CA GLY A 55 -5.80 -8.38 -4.48
C GLY A 55 -4.44 -7.71 -4.62
N SER A 56 -3.80 -7.36 -3.50
CA SER A 56 -2.42 -6.81 -3.50
C SER A 56 -1.41 -7.78 -4.12
N THR A 57 -1.51 -9.07 -3.79
CA THR A 57 -0.63 -10.11 -4.34
C THR A 57 -0.89 -10.36 -5.83
N VAL A 58 -2.14 -10.30 -6.28
CA VAL A 58 -2.50 -10.39 -7.70
C VAL A 58 -1.89 -9.23 -8.48
N ALA A 59 -1.96 -7.99 -7.97
CA ALA A 59 -1.29 -6.86 -8.59
C ALA A 59 0.25 -7.05 -8.66
N LEU A 60 0.86 -7.63 -7.62
CA LEU A 60 2.29 -7.95 -7.60
C LEU A 60 2.70 -9.00 -8.65
N LEU A 61 1.80 -9.92 -9.06
CA LEU A 61 2.11 -10.87 -10.13
C LEU A 61 2.37 -10.18 -11.47
N GLY A 62 1.74 -9.02 -11.72
CA GLY A 62 1.99 -8.21 -12.92
C GLY A 62 3.40 -7.60 -13.00
N ARG A 63 4.22 -7.75 -11.94
CA ARG A 63 5.64 -7.37 -11.97
C ARG A 63 6.53 -8.40 -12.67
N ASP A 64 6.10 -9.66 -12.81
CA ASP A 64 6.94 -10.72 -13.40
C ASP A 64 7.40 -10.35 -14.80
N GLU A 65 8.72 -10.22 -14.97
CA GLU A 65 9.35 -9.78 -16.22
C GLU A 65 9.22 -10.80 -17.36
N ASN A 66 8.83 -12.04 -17.05
CA ASN A 66 8.61 -13.09 -18.04
C ASN A 66 7.20 -13.03 -18.66
N LEU A 67 6.29 -12.23 -18.10
CA LEU A 67 4.95 -12.03 -18.65
C LEU A 67 4.99 -11.03 -19.79
N ASP A 68 4.11 -11.21 -20.77
CA ASP A 68 3.94 -10.19 -21.79
C ASP A 68 3.28 -8.92 -21.21
N PRO A 69 3.43 -7.76 -21.88
CA PRO A 69 2.88 -6.50 -21.36
C PRO A 69 1.37 -6.51 -21.09
N ILE A 70 0.58 -7.29 -21.85
CA ILE A 70 -0.87 -7.36 -21.68
C ILE A 70 -1.19 -8.15 -20.41
N GLU A 71 -0.58 -9.32 -20.23
CA GLU A 71 -0.77 -10.13 -19.01
C GLU A 71 -0.41 -9.34 -17.74
N ARG A 72 0.64 -8.53 -17.80
CA ARG A 72 1.06 -7.67 -16.68
C ARG A 72 0.00 -6.64 -16.32
N ILE A 73 -0.64 -6.03 -17.33
CA ILE A 73 -1.73 -5.08 -17.15
C ILE A 73 -2.96 -5.79 -16.58
N GLU A 74 -3.30 -6.98 -17.09
CA GLU A 74 -4.45 -7.77 -16.61
C GLU A 74 -4.32 -8.10 -15.12
N TYR A 75 -3.15 -8.55 -14.67
CA TYR A 75 -2.91 -8.79 -13.24
C TYR A 75 -3.02 -7.51 -12.39
N ALA A 76 -2.48 -6.39 -12.89
CA ALA A 76 -2.58 -5.11 -12.18
C ALA A 76 -4.05 -4.65 -12.05
N GLU A 77 -4.81 -4.66 -13.14
CA GLU A 77 -6.24 -4.34 -13.19
C GLU A 77 -7.07 -5.24 -12.26
N GLU A 78 -6.83 -6.56 -12.30
CA GLU A 78 -7.53 -7.53 -11.44
C GLU A 78 -7.27 -7.21 -9.95
N GLY A 79 -5.99 -7.03 -9.58
CA GLY A 79 -5.61 -6.72 -8.20
C GLY A 79 -6.22 -5.39 -7.71
N LEU A 80 -6.24 -4.37 -8.57
CA LEU A 80 -6.86 -3.07 -8.26
C LEU A 80 -8.37 -3.17 -8.08
N SER A 81 -9.05 -3.90 -8.98
CA SER A 81 -10.49 -4.13 -8.91
C SER A 81 -10.88 -4.81 -7.61
N LEU A 82 -10.13 -5.84 -7.20
CA LEU A 82 -10.33 -6.52 -5.92
C LEU A 82 -10.16 -5.54 -4.74
N LEU A 83 -9.09 -4.76 -4.73
CA LEU A 83 -8.83 -3.79 -3.65
C LEU A 83 -9.91 -2.70 -3.57
N ASP A 84 -10.42 -2.22 -4.70
CA ASP A 84 -11.53 -1.26 -4.72
C ASP A 84 -12.80 -1.84 -4.09
N GLN A 85 -13.19 -3.05 -4.52
CA GLN A 85 -14.35 -3.74 -3.97
C GLN A 85 -14.23 -3.98 -2.46
N VAL A 86 -13.04 -4.32 -1.98
CA VAL A 86 -12.83 -4.59 -0.56
C VAL A 86 -12.87 -3.30 0.27
N VAL A 87 -12.30 -2.19 -0.23
CA VAL A 87 -12.45 -0.90 0.45
C VAL A 87 -13.91 -0.44 0.48
N ASP A 88 -14.68 -0.67 -0.58
CA ASP A 88 -16.11 -0.35 -0.58
C ASP A 88 -16.88 -1.13 0.50
N LYS A 89 -16.50 -2.39 0.75
CA LYS A 89 -17.08 -3.22 1.81
C LYS A 89 -16.59 -2.86 3.21
N SER A 90 -15.33 -2.42 3.33
CA SER A 90 -14.67 -2.12 4.61
C SER A 90 -14.03 -0.73 4.59
N PRO A 91 -14.83 0.35 4.43
CA PRO A 91 -14.30 1.67 4.13
C PRO A 91 -13.54 2.30 5.28
N ASN A 92 -13.58 1.74 6.48
CA ASN A 92 -12.88 2.27 7.64
C ASN A 92 -11.68 1.41 8.08
N ASP A 93 -11.41 0.31 7.39
CA ASP A 93 -10.33 -0.60 7.74
C ASP A 93 -8.98 -0.04 7.28
N GLU A 94 -8.10 0.20 8.24
CA GLU A 94 -6.82 0.88 8.05
C GLU A 94 -5.83 0.02 7.26
N ASP A 95 -5.82 -1.29 7.50
CA ASP A 95 -4.91 -2.22 6.82
C ASP A 95 -5.30 -2.37 5.35
N ILE A 96 -6.61 -2.48 5.07
CA ILE A 96 -7.14 -2.59 3.71
C ILE A 96 -6.84 -1.32 2.90
N ARG A 97 -7.04 -0.13 3.49
CA ARG A 97 -6.68 1.13 2.85
C ARG A 97 -5.17 1.29 2.67
N THR A 98 -4.38 0.80 3.61
CA THR A 98 -2.92 0.80 3.49
C THR A 98 -2.48 -0.02 2.28
N LEU A 99 -3.03 -1.23 2.11
CA LEU A 99 -2.75 -2.09 0.96
C LEU A 99 -3.13 -1.40 -0.35
N ARG A 100 -4.36 -0.89 -0.47
CA ARG A 100 -4.80 -0.23 -1.70
C ARG A 100 -3.98 1.01 -2.02
N GLY A 101 -3.74 1.86 -1.03
CA GLY A 101 -2.96 3.08 -1.20
C GLY A 101 -1.55 2.80 -1.71
N TYR A 102 -0.88 1.78 -1.18
CA TYR A 102 0.46 1.41 -1.62
C TYR A 102 0.51 0.75 -2.98
N VAL A 103 -0.45 -0.12 -3.32
CA VAL A 103 -0.54 -0.67 -4.69
C VAL A 103 -0.76 0.46 -5.68
N CYS A 104 -1.71 1.37 -5.42
CA CYS A 104 -2.00 2.50 -6.29
C CYS A 104 -0.83 3.47 -6.46
N LEU A 105 0.02 3.63 -5.43
CA LEU A 105 1.21 4.47 -5.50
C LEU A 105 2.33 3.85 -6.36
N LYS A 106 2.41 2.51 -6.40
CA LYS A 106 3.57 1.79 -6.99
C LYS A 106 3.38 1.41 -8.46
N ILE A 107 2.16 1.44 -8.96
CA ILE A 107 1.87 1.18 -10.37
C ILE A 107 2.06 2.45 -11.22
N PRO A 108 2.41 2.32 -12.52
CA PRO A 108 2.59 3.46 -13.42
C PRO A 108 1.32 4.32 -13.56
N ASP A 109 1.37 5.56 -13.10
CA ASP A 109 0.20 6.45 -13.10
C ASP A 109 -0.25 6.85 -14.52
N ASP A 110 0.68 6.91 -15.47
CA ASP A 110 0.43 7.19 -16.89
C ASP A 110 -0.41 6.11 -17.58
N ILE A 111 -0.40 4.88 -17.04
CA ILE A 111 -1.20 3.76 -17.54
C ILE A 111 -2.51 3.63 -16.75
N PHE A 112 -2.44 3.65 -15.41
CA PHE A 112 -3.56 3.26 -14.55
C PHE A 112 -4.32 4.44 -13.92
N GLY A 113 -3.72 5.63 -13.81
CA GLY A 113 -4.35 6.83 -13.22
C GLY A 113 -4.76 6.67 -11.75
N ARG A 114 -3.94 5.99 -10.95
CA ARG A 114 -4.31 5.56 -9.58
C ARG A 114 -3.71 6.41 -8.46
N THR A 115 -2.90 7.42 -8.77
CA THR A 115 -2.31 8.31 -7.75
C THR A 115 -3.36 9.05 -6.93
N GLU A 116 -4.50 9.44 -7.52
CA GLU A 116 -5.58 10.07 -6.76
C GLU A 116 -6.18 9.11 -5.71
N THR A 117 -6.28 7.82 -6.02
CA THR A 117 -6.73 6.80 -5.07
C THR A 117 -5.74 6.62 -3.93
N ALA A 118 -4.43 6.59 -4.23
CA ALA A 118 -3.39 6.57 -3.19
C ALA A 118 -3.49 7.81 -2.27
N VAL A 119 -3.67 9.00 -2.85
CA VAL A 119 -3.88 10.25 -2.08
C VAL A 119 -5.11 10.15 -1.17
N LYS A 120 -6.23 9.59 -1.65
CA LYS A 120 -7.45 9.40 -0.84
C LYS A 120 -7.19 8.51 0.37
N ASP A 121 -6.55 7.36 0.18
CA ASP A 121 -6.26 6.43 1.26
C ASP A 121 -5.22 6.98 2.25
N PHE A 122 -4.15 7.61 1.77
CA PHE A 122 -3.15 8.21 2.67
C PHE A 122 -3.73 9.34 3.51
N ASN A 123 -4.56 10.22 2.94
CA ASN A 123 -5.23 11.25 3.73
C ASN A 123 -6.16 10.65 4.80
N TYR A 124 -6.88 9.57 4.48
CA TYR A 124 -7.71 8.88 5.48
C TYR A 124 -6.85 8.37 6.65
N LEU A 125 -5.75 7.67 6.35
CA LEU A 125 -4.86 7.07 7.36
C LEU A 125 -4.17 8.14 8.21
N ILE A 126 -3.69 9.21 7.59
CA ILE A 126 -3.09 10.37 8.27
C ILE A 126 -4.11 11.03 9.23
N ASN A 127 -5.35 11.23 8.78
CA ASN A 127 -6.41 11.79 9.61
C ASN A 127 -6.79 10.88 10.78
N ALA A 128 -6.81 9.55 10.57
CA ALA A 128 -7.07 8.58 11.63
C ALA A 128 -5.99 8.65 12.73
N TYR A 129 -4.72 8.78 12.34
CA TYR A 129 -3.60 9.03 13.25
C TYR A 129 -3.74 10.33 14.03
N GLU A 130 -4.00 11.43 13.35
CA GLU A 130 -4.11 12.75 13.99
C GLU A 130 -5.32 12.87 14.92
N SER A 131 -6.34 12.04 14.71
CA SER A 131 -7.53 11.99 15.56
C SER A 131 -7.37 11.08 16.79
N ASN A 132 -6.22 10.43 16.98
CA ASN A 132 -5.97 9.42 18.03
C ASN A 132 -6.99 8.26 18.05
N LYS A 133 -7.55 7.89 16.88
CA LYS A 133 -8.57 6.84 16.73
C LYS A 133 -8.05 5.65 15.91
N THR A 134 -6.78 5.31 16.08
CA THR A 134 -6.09 4.42 15.14
C THR A 134 -5.12 3.47 15.82
N SER A 135 -4.77 2.41 15.09
CA SER A 135 -3.64 1.53 15.40
C SER A 135 -2.33 1.94 14.69
N ILE A 136 -2.39 2.96 13.81
CA ILE A 136 -1.25 3.40 13.00
C ILE A 136 -0.09 3.84 13.91
N THR A 137 1.07 3.27 13.64
CA THR A 137 2.31 3.62 14.36
C THR A 137 2.87 4.96 13.86
N LYS A 138 3.64 5.65 14.71
CA LYS A 138 4.36 6.86 14.31
C LYS A 138 5.24 6.65 13.07
N LYS A 139 5.89 5.48 12.98
CA LYS A 139 6.72 5.12 11.81
C LYS A 139 5.89 5.04 10.52
N LEU A 140 4.71 4.43 10.57
CA LEU A 140 3.81 4.36 9.42
C LEU A 140 3.26 5.76 9.08
N TYR A 141 2.87 6.55 10.07
CA TYR A 141 2.43 7.94 9.86
C TYR A 141 3.48 8.80 9.14
N ASP A 142 4.74 8.75 9.58
CA ASP A 142 5.82 9.50 8.94
C ASP A 142 6.04 9.04 7.49
N LYS A 143 5.95 7.72 7.25
CA LYS A 143 6.04 7.15 5.90
C LYS A 143 4.87 7.60 5.02
N LEU A 144 3.65 7.62 5.55
CA LEU A 144 2.45 8.10 4.85
C LEU A 144 2.57 9.57 4.45
N LEU A 145 3.12 10.43 5.31
CA LEU A 145 3.35 11.83 4.96
C LEU A 145 4.40 11.98 3.83
N PHE A 146 5.49 11.21 3.89
CA PHE A 146 6.50 11.20 2.84
C PHE A 146 5.87 10.79 1.49
N ASP A 147 5.20 9.63 1.49
CA ASP A 147 4.59 9.04 0.30
C ASP A 147 3.44 9.91 -0.25
N LEU A 148 2.65 10.57 0.62
CA LEU A 148 1.61 11.51 0.20
C LEU A 148 2.18 12.75 -0.48
N GLY A 149 3.32 13.27 0.00
CA GLY A 149 3.98 14.38 -0.67
C GLY A 149 4.47 13.99 -2.07
N ASN A 150 5.05 12.80 -2.21
CA ASN A 150 5.46 12.27 -3.52
C ASN A 150 4.25 12.09 -4.44
N ALA A 151 3.15 11.54 -3.94
CA ALA A 151 1.90 11.41 -4.71
C ALA A 151 1.37 12.79 -5.16
N TYR A 152 1.41 13.82 -4.31
CA TYR A 152 1.05 15.18 -4.73
C TYR A 152 2.00 15.74 -5.79
N GLN A 153 3.30 15.45 -5.71
CA GLN A 153 4.28 15.87 -6.70
C GLN A 153 3.99 15.23 -8.07
N THR A 154 3.73 13.92 -8.11
CA THR A 154 3.30 13.19 -9.32
C THR A 154 2.08 13.86 -9.98
N MET A 155 1.12 14.31 -9.18
CA MET A 155 -0.07 15.03 -9.68
C MET A 155 0.19 16.52 -10.03
N GLY A 156 1.42 17.02 -9.99
CA GLY A 156 1.75 18.43 -10.19
C GLY A 156 1.23 19.38 -9.09
N LYS A 157 0.82 18.85 -7.94
CA LYS A 157 0.28 19.61 -6.79
C LYS A 157 1.40 20.07 -5.85
N THR A 158 2.40 20.77 -6.38
CA THR A 158 3.64 21.16 -5.66
C THR A 158 3.38 21.83 -4.31
N LYS A 159 2.43 22.77 -4.24
CA LYS A 159 2.09 23.44 -2.95
C LYS A 159 1.61 22.46 -1.88
N LYS A 160 0.86 21.41 -2.27
CA LYS A 160 0.41 20.39 -1.33
C LYS A 160 1.56 19.46 -0.95
N ALA A 161 2.40 19.06 -1.90
CA ALA A 161 3.59 18.26 -1.63
C ALA A 161 4.50 18.92 -0.58
N ASN A 162 4.89 20.18 -0.82
CA ASN A 162 5.76 20.93 0.09
C ASN A 162 5.14 21.05 1.49
N LYS A 163 3.85 21.39 1.59
CA LYS A 163 3.15 21.47 2.88
C LYS A 163 3.18 20.14 3.64
N THR A 164 3.00 19.02 2.94
CA THR A 164 3.04 17.69 3.55
C THR A 164 4.45 17.34 4.05
N TRP A 165 5.48 17.61 3.25
CA TRP A 165 6.87 17.34 3.65
C TRP A 165 7.35 18.27 4.78
N VAL A 166 6.95 19.54 4.81
CA VAL A 166 7.20 20.43 5.96
C VAL A 166 6.57 19.86 7.23
N LYS A 167 5.33 19.36 7.16
CA LYS A 167 4.68 18.69 8.30
C LYS A 167 5.46 17.46 8.76
N LEU A 168 5.93 16.64 7.82
CA LEU A 168 6.77 15.48 8.13
C LEU A 168 8.03 15.90 8.88
N LEU A 169 8.82 16.82 8.32
CA LEU A 169 10.10 17.25 8.90
C LEU A 169 9.95 17.95 10.26
N ASN A 170 8.79 18.55 10.53
CA ASN A 170 8.50 19.19 11.82
C ASN A 170 8.00 18.20 12.89
N THR A 171 7.53 17.02 12.52
CA THR A 171 6.87 16.09 13.46
C THR A 171 7.58 14.74 13.61
N THR A 172 8.49 14.39 12.70
CA THR A 172 9.25 13.13 12.77
C THR A 172 10.44 13.23 13.72
N SER A 173 10.78 12.13 14.40
CA SER A 173 12.04 11.99 15.13
C SER A 173 13.21 11.63 14.20
N GLU A 174 12.94 11.19 12.97
CA GLU A 174 13.94 10.76 11.98
C GLU A 174 14.23 11.85 10.93
N LYS A 175 14.27 13.13 11.32
CA LYS A 175 14.32 14.27 10.38
C LYS A 175 15.42 14.13 9.32
N LYS A 176 16.65 13.83 9.73
CA LYS A 176 17.80 13.65 8.81
C LYS A 176 17.59 12.54 7.77
N ARG A 177 16.88 11.48 8.14
CA ARG A 177 16.57 10.37 7.23
C ARG A 177 15.61 10.85 6.15
N TYR A 178 14.56 11.59 6.52
CA TYR A 178 13.59 12.09 5.57
C TYR A 178 14.12 13.25 4.73
N GLU A 179 14.98 14.13 5.26
CA GLU A 179 15.72 15.12 4.47
C GLU A 179 16.48 14.43 3.33
N LYS A 180 17.26 13.39 3.64
CA LYS A 180 17.98 12.61 2.64
C LYS A 180 17.06 11.94 1.60
N LEU A 181 15.93 11.37 2.04
CA LEU A 181 14.97 10.77 1.12
C LEU A 181 14.36 11.82 0.18
N LEU A 182 14.02 13.01 0.68
CA LEU A 182 13.48 14.10 -0.12
C LEU A 182 14.49 14.60 -1.16
N GLU A 183 15.76 14.76 -0.78
CA GLU A 183 16.83 15.10 -1.72
C GLU A 183 16.98 14.05 -2.84
N GLN A 184 16.81 12.76 -2.51
CA GLN A 184 16.83 11.67 -3.50
C GLN A 184 15.65 11.73 -4.48
N GLU A 185 14.51 12.25 -4.04
CA GLU A 185 13.34 12.55 -4.89
C GLU A 185 13.49 13.88 -5.65
N GLY A 186 14.66 14.54 -5.55
CA GLY A 186 14.95 15.81 -6.24
C GLY A 186 14.35 17.05 -5.58
N VAL A 187 13.90 16.94 -4.32
CA VAL A 187 13.33 18.06 -3.57
C VAL A 187 14.46 18.96 -3.04
N GLN A 188 14.38 20.25 -3.33
CA GLN A 188 15.29 21.26 -2.76
C GLN A 188 14.79 21.67 -1.37
N LEU A 189 15.50 21.27 -0.32
CA LEU A 189 15.05 21.45 1.07
C LEU A 189 14.92 22.92 1.49
N ASP A 190 15.69 23.82 0.89
CA ASP A 190 15.64 25.27 1.11
C ASP A 190 14.40 25.93 0.47
N GLU A 191 13.76 25.25 -0.48
CA GLU A 191 12.48 25.66 -1.06
C GLU A 191 11.26 25.18 -0.25
N LEU A 192 11.46 24.29 0.73
CA LEU A 192 10.43 23.86 1.68
C LEU A 192 10.23 24.93 2.76
N LYS A 193 9.42 25.95 2.43
CA LYS A 193 9.00 27.02 3.35
C LYS A 193 7.59 26.79 3.91
#